data_AF-A0A0N1HVI7-F1
#
_entry.id   AF-A0A0N1HVI7-F1
#
_cell.length_a   1.000
_cell.length_b   1.000
_cell.length_c   1.000
_cell.angle_alpha   90.00
_cell.angle_beta   90.00
_cell.angle_gamma   90.00
#
_symmetry.space_group_name_H-M   'P 1'
#
loop_
_entity.id
_entity.type
_entity.pdbx_description
1 polymer ?
#
loop_
_entity_poly.entity_id
_entity_poly.type
_entity_poly.pdbx_seq_one_letter_code
_entity_poly.pdbx_strand_id
1 'polypeptide(L)'
;MVLIFLSLMNILFIVIGILDFHVNEHPDLKWVQGGLLLAWLACFQLNLGPLAFAVAAEVSASRLRSVTLSLARNVWNLVFITSLVVEPYLINPTEANLRGKTALAWLTTSFPLLLWAIFRLPETKDRTFEELDVLFEKRVKAWRFKSTHIDLVRDTRQIITEETKTPH
;
A
#
# COMPACT_ATOMS: atom_id res chain seq x y z
N MET A 1 -9.54 -1.30 0.48
CA MET A 1 -9.00 -2.59 1.00
C MET A 1 -7.51 -2.50 1.24
N VAL A 2 -6.73 -2.12 0.22
CA VAL A 2 -5.27 -1.93 0.31
C VAL A 2 -4.87 -0.98 1.45
N LEU A 3 -5.59 0.13 1.65
CA LEU A 3 -5.33 1.07 2.74
C LEU A 3 -5.52 0.46 4.14
N ILE A 4 -6.50 -0.43 4.30
CA ILE A 4 -6.76 -1.13 5.58
C ILE A 4 -5.59 -2.04 5.91
N PHE A 5 -5.11 -2.83 4.94
CA PHE A 5 -3.97 -3.72 5.14
C PHE A 5 -2.67 -2.93 5.40
N LEU A 6 -2.41 -1.87 4.65
CA LEU A 6 -1.24 -1.01 4.87
C LEU A 6 -1.27 -0.36 6.26
N SER A 7 -2.44 0.11 6.70
CA SER A 7 -2.62 0.68 8.04
C SER A 7 -2.40 -0.37 9.13
N LEU A 8 -2.97 -1.58 8.97
CA LEU A 8 -2.79 -2.68 9.90
C LEU A 8 -1.32 -3.10 10.03
N MET A 9 -0.58 -3.18 8.92
CA MET A 9 0.85 -3.50 8.96
C MET A 9 1.68 -2.45 9.69
N ASN A 10 1.38 -1.16 9.50
CA ASN A 10 2.05 -0.08 10.23
C ASN A 10 1.75 -0.14 11.74
N ILE A 11 0.51 -0.46 12.12
CA ILE A 11 0.13 -0.66 13.52
C ILE A 11 0.91 -1.83 14.13
N LEU A 12 1.00 -2.96 13.43
CA LEU A 12 1.77 -4.11 13.91
C LEU A 12 3.26 -3.77 14.12
N PHE A 13 3.87 -3.00 13.21
CA PHE A 13 5.25 -2.54 13.39
C PHE A 13 5.43 -1.62 14.61
N ILE A 14 4.49 -0.72 14.85
CA ILE A 14 4.51 0.14 16.05
C ILE A 14 4.43 -0.71 17.32
N VAL A 15 3.50 -1.68 17.36
CA VAL A 15 3.29 -2.55 18.52
C VAL A 15 4.53 -3.40 18.78
N ILE A 16 5.09 -4.06 17.76
CA ILE A 16 6.32 -4.86 17.87
C ILE A 16 7.49 -3.99 18.37
N GLY A 17 7.64 -2.78 17.82
CA GLY A 17 8.69 -1.85 18.20
C GLY A 17 8.58 -1.35 19.65
N ILE A 18 7.36 -1.09 20.13
CA ILE A 18 7.11 -0.66 21.52
C ILE A 18 7.31 -1.81 22.50
N LEU A 19 6.86 -3.03 22.16
CA LEU A 19 7.04 -4.22 23.01
C LEU A 19 8.52 -4.49 23.30
N ASP A 20 9.39 -4.25 22.32
CA ASP A 20 10.83 -4.49 22.47
C ASP A 20 11.48 -3.65 23.59
N PHE A 21 10.92 -2.48 23.93
CA PHE A 21 11.43 -1.69 25.06
C PHE A 21 11.24 -2.38 26.42
N HIS A 22 10.21 -3.22 26.57
CA HIS A 22 9.87 -3.89 27.83
C HIS A 22 10.25 -5.37 27.84
N VAL A 23 10.78 -5.89 26.72
CA VAL A 23 11.07 -7.33 26.54
C VAL A 23 12.18 -7.86 27.46
N ASN A 24 13.02 -6.97 27.99
CA ASN A 24 14.09 -7.34 28.93
C ASN A 24 13.55 -7.54 30.36
N GLU A 25 12.42 -6.93 30.72
CA GLU A 25 11.80 -7.02 32.05
C GLU A 25 10.85 -8.23 32.14
N HIS A 26 10.19 -8.59 31.03
CA HIS A 26 9.27 -9.72 30.96
C HIS A 26 9.66 -10.67 29.81
N PRO A 27 10.35 -11.79 30.08
CA PRO A 27 10.81 -12.72 29.04
C PRO A 27 9.68 -13.36 28.24
N ASP A 28 8.47 -13.45 28.80
CA ASP A 28 7.28 -13.95 28.11
C ASP A 28 6.87 -13.08 26.90
N LEU A 29 7.21 -11.78 26.92
CA LEU A 29 6.92 -10.86 25.81
C LEU A 29 7.64 -11.26 24.51
N LYS A 30 8.72 -12.04 24.57
CA LYS A 30 9.44 -12.53 23.38
C LYS A 30 8.54 -13.43 22.51
N TRP A 31 7.73 -14.27 23.14
CA TRP A 31 6.80 -15.15 22.43
C TRP A 31 5.66 -14.36 21.78
N VAL A 32 5.14 -13.35 22.49
CA VAL A 32 4.12 -12.44 21.96
C VAL A 32 4.66 -11.66 20.76
N GLN A 33 5.89 -11.14 20.87
CA GLN A 33 6.56 -10.43 19.78
C GLN A 33 6.78 -11.33 18.55
N GLY A 34 7.19 -12.58 18.75
CA GLY A 34 7.28 -13.58 17.68
C GLY A 34 5.92 -13.86 17.02
N GLY A 35 4.86 -14.00 17.82
CA GLY A 35 3.49 -14.18 17.30
C GLY A 35 3.00 -12.98 16.47
N LEU A 36 3.30 -11.76 16.91
CA LEU A 36 2.96 -10.54 16.18
C LEU A 36 3.74 -10.42 14.86
N LEU A 37 5.01 -10.83 14.82
CA LEU A 37 5.79 -10.91 13.59
C LEU A 37 5.20 -11.90 12.59
N LEU A 38 4.72 -13.06 13.06
CA LEU A 38 4.02 -14.03 12.21
C LEU A 38 2.68 -13.49 11.70
N ALA A 39 1.92 -12.79 12.54
CA ALA A 39 0.67 -12.14 12.13
C ALA A 39 0.93 -11.06 11.07
N TRP A 40 2.00 -10.27 11.24
CA TRP A 40 2.46 -9.31 10.25
C TRP A 40 2.82 -9.99 8.93
N LEU A 41 3.59 -11.09 8.97
CA LEU A 41 3.95 -11.85 7.78
C LEU A 41 2.71 -12.40 7.06
N ALA A 42 1.74 -12.93 7.79
CA ALA A 42 0.47 -13.37 7.20
C ALA A 42 -0.27 -12.22 6.52
N CYS A 43 -0.38 -11.06 7.17
CA CYS A 43 -0.99 -9.87 6.57
C CYS A 43 -0.27 -9.42 5.29
N PHE A 44 1.06 -9.49 5.28
CA PHE A 44 1.87 -9.15 4.11
C PHE A 44 1.59 -10.08 2.93
N GLN A 45 1.58 -11.40 3.16
CA GLN A 45 1.34 -12.38 2.10
C GLN A 45 -0.07 -12.27 1.52
N LEU A 46 -1.07 -11.99 2.36
CA LEU A 46 -2.45 -11.77 1.92
C LEU A 46 -2.62 -10.50 1.07
N ASN A 47 -1.78 -9.49 1.26
CA ASN A 47 -1.85 -8.24 0.52
C ASN A 47 -1.06 -8.28 -0.80
N LEU A 48 0.09 -8.95 -0.82
CA LEU A 48 0.99 -9.04 -1.98
C LEU A 48 0.29 -9.64 -3.22
N GLY A 49 -0.55 -10.66 -3.03
CA GLY A 49 -1.25 -11.31 -4.13
C GLY A 49 -2.23 -10.37 -4.84
N PRO A 50 -3.30 -9.91 -4.17
CA PRO A 50 -4.30 -9.04 -4.75
C PRO A 50 -3.74 -7.72 -5.27
N LEU A 51 -2.76 -7.13 -4.58
CA LEU A 51 -2.18 -5.84 -4.97
C LEU A 51 -1.44 -5.94 -6.30
N ALA A 52 -0.65 -7.00 -6.52
CA ALA A 52 0.07 -7.19 -7.78
C ALA A 52 -0.89 -7.35 -8.97
N PHE A 53 -2.00 -8.08 -8.77
CA PHE A 53 -3.02 -8.24 -9.81
C PHE A 53 -3.81 -6.96 -10.06
N ALA A 54 -4.16 -6.21 -9.01
CA ALA A 54 -4.87 -4.93 -9.12
C ALA A 54 -4.04 -3.88 -9.86
N VAL A 55 -2.77 -3.68 -9.48
CA VAL A 55 -1.86 -2.74 -10.15
C VAL A 55 -1.65 -3.13 -11.61
N ALA A 56 -1.51 -4.43 -11.89
CA ALA A 56 -1.37 -4.91 -13.27
C ALA A 56 -2.66 -4.70 -14.10
N ALA A 57 -3.84 -4.71 -13.48
CA ALA A 57 -5.10 -4.42 -14.16
C ALA A 57 -5.29 -2.91 -14.43
N GLU A 58 -4.94 -2.05 -13.47
CA GLU A 58 -5.14 -0.59 -13.55
C GLU A 58 -4.16 0.12 -14.50
N VAL A 59 -2.91 -0.36 -14.61
CA VAL A 59 -1.83 0.36 -15.33
C VAL A 59 -1.74 0.00 -16.83
N SER A 60 -2.51 -0.96 -17.33
CA SER A 60 -2.15 -1.64 -18.59
C SER A 60 -2.96 -1.24 -19.83
N ALA A 61 -2.37 -0.41 -20.69
CA ALA A 61 -2.52 -0.61 -22.15
C ALA A 61 -1.75 -1.90 -22.53
N SER A 62 -2.41 -2.87 -23.14
CA SER A 62 -1.96 -4.27 -23.29
C SER A 62 -0.55 -4.48 -23.87
N ARG A 63 0.02 -3.50 -24.60
CA ARG A 63 1.36 -3.57 -25.20
C ARG A 63 2.52 -3.16 -24.28
N LEU A 64 2.31 -2.30 -23.27
CA LEU A 64 3.40 -1.89 -22.35
C LEU A 64 3.44 -2.72 -21.05
N ARG A 65 2.39 -3.52 -20.78
CA ARG A 65 2.21 -4.27 -19.53
C ARG A 65 3.41 -5.15 -19.15
N SER A 66 3.97 -5.88 -20.10
CA SER A 66 5.08 -6.82 -19.84
C SER A 66 6.37 -6.10 -19.41
N VAL A 67 6.68 -4.96 -20.03
CA VAL A 67 7.89 -4.18 -19.72
C VAL A 67 7.78 -3.54 -18.34
N THR A 68 6.65 -2.91 -18.02
CA THR A 68 6.42 -2.29 -16.71
C THR A 68 6.45 -3.33 -15.59
N LEU A 69 5.82 -4.49 -15.78
CA LEU A 69 5.81 -5.55 -14.79
C LEU A 69 7.21 -6.14 -14.57
N SER A 70 7.98 -6.30 -15.65
CA SER A 70 9.37 -6.77 -15.56
C SER A 70 10.26 -5.75 -14.83
N LEU A 71 10.12 -4.46 -15.11
CA LEU A 71 10.86 -3.41 -14.39
C LEU A 71 10.49 -3.40 -12.91
N ALA A 72 9.20 -3.41 -12.58
CA ALA A 72 8.71 -3.47 -11.20
C ALA A 72 9.25 -4.69 -10.46
N ARG A 73 9.29 -5.85 -11.12
CA ARG A 73 9.84 -7.09 -10.55
C ARG A 73 11.34 -7.01 -10.32
N ASN A 74 12.10 -6.40 -11.23
CA ASN A 74 13.54 -6.19 -11.05
C ASN A 74 13.83 -5.27 -9.86
N VAL A 75 13.11 -4.15 -9.75
CA VAL A 75 13.23 -3.23 -8.60
C VAL A 75 12.89 -3.96 -7.30
N TRP A 76 11.80 -4.73 -7.28
CA TRP A 76 11.41 -5.55 -6.14
C TRP A 76 12.52 -6.52 -5.72
N ASN A 77 13.11 -7.24 -6.67
CA ASN A 77 14.17 -8.22 -6.39
C ASN A 77 15.42 -7.54 -5.82
N LEU A 78 15.81 -6.37 -6.34
CA LEU A 78 16.95 -5.62 -5.80
C LEU A 78 16.72 -5.22 -4.35
N VAL A 79 15.57 -4.62 -4.05
CA VAL A 79 15.21 -4.23 -2.68
C VAL A 79 15.15 -5.47 -1.78
N PHE A 80 14.54 -6.56 -2.24
CA PHE A 80 14.44 -7.80 -1.47
C PHE A 80 15.81 -8.38 -1.12
N ILE A 81 16.75 -8.43 -2.07
CA ILE A 81 18.13 -8.89 -1.81
C ILE A 81 18.80 -8.01 -0.75
N THR A 82 18.63 -6.68 -0.82
CA THR A 82 19.20 -5.79 0.19
C THR A 82 18.59 -6.03 1.57
N SER A 83 17.27 -6.23 1.66
CA SER A 83 16.58 -6.54 2.91
C SER A 83 17.06 -7.86 3.52
N LEU A 84 17.34 -8.88 2.71
CA LEU A 84 17.87 -10.16 3.18
C LEU A 84 19.23 -10.04 3.89
N VAL A 85 20.03 -9.01 3.59
CA VAL A 85 21.32 -8.76 4.25
C VAL A 85 21.14 -7.83 5.45
N VAL A 86 20.34 -6.78 5.29
CA VAL A 86 20.14 -5.74 6.32
C VAL A 86 19.35 -6.26 7.51
N GLU A 87 18.33 -7.07 7.29
CA GLU A 87 17.45 -7.57 8.37
C GLU A 87 18.15 -8.48 9.39
N PRO A 88 18.92 -9.52 8.99
CA PRO A 88 19.68 -10.31 9.96
C PRO A 88 20.77 -9.49 10.65
N TYR A 89 21.37 -8.51 9.95
CA TYR A 89 22.35 -7.59 10.54
C TYR A 89 21.74 -6.72 11.65
N LEU A 90 20.54 -6.18 11.43
CA LEU A 90 19.83 -5.33 12.40
C LEU A 90 19.38 -6.12 13.64
N ILE A 91 18.95 -7.37 13.46
CA ILE A 91 18.43 -8.21 14.56
C ILE A 91 19.56 -8.85 15.37
N ASN A 92 20.72 -9.09 14.77
CA ASN A 92 21.82 -9.82 15.40
C ASN A 92 22.31 -9.13 16.69
N PRO A 93 22.31 -9.82 17.85
CA PRO A 93 22.71 -9.25 19.13
C PRO A 93 24.21 -8.92 19.23
N THR A 94 25.04 -9.47 18.35
CA THR A 94 26.49 -9.22 18.29
C THR A 94 26.85 -8.03 17.40
N GLU A 95 25.93 -7.60 16.54
CA GLU A 95 26.10 -6.50 15.59
C GLU A 95 25.30 -5.27 16.07
N ALA A 96 24.29 -4.85 15.30
CA ALA A 96 23.51 -3.65 15.60
C ALA A 96 22.54 -3.84 16.77
N ASN A 97 22.16 -5.08 17.11
CA ASN A 97 21.33 -5.45 18.27
C ASN A 97 20.03 -4.62 18.40
N LEU A 98 19.40 -4.26 17.27
CA LEU A 98 18.12 -3.56 17.30
C LEU A 98 16.97 -4.50 17.69
N ARG A 99 17.12 -5.82 17.62
CA ARG A 99 16.09 -6.82 17.97
C ARG A 99 14.72 -6.41 17.37
N GLY A 100 13.69 -6.25 18.20
CA GLY A 100 12.36 -5.79 17.79
C GLY A 100 12.27 -4.32 17.38
N LYS A 101 13.22 -3.46 17.75
CA LYS A 101 13.29 -2.07 17.28
C LYS A 101 13.53 -1.98 15.77
N THR A 102 14.00 -3.07 15.14
CA THR A 102 14.06 -3.21 13.68
C THR A 102 12.70 -2.94 13.02
N ALA A 103 11.59 -3.29 13.70
CA ALA A 103 10.24 -2.97 13.24
C ALA A 103 9.99 -1.45 13.11
N LEU A 104 10.60 -0.62 13.96
CA LEU A 104 10.50 0.84 13.86
C LEU A 104 11.30 1.38 12.67
N ALA A 105 12.42 0.76 12.31
CA ALA A 105 13.16 1.13 11.10
C ALA A 105 12.31 0.84 9.85
N TRP A 106 11.69 -0.33 9.76
CA TRP A 106 10.77 -0.67 8.67
C TRP A 106 9.47 0.16 8.69
N LEU A 107 9.03 0.61 9.87
CA LEU A 107 7.93 1.56 9.96
C LEU A 107 8.28 2.88 9.26
N THR A 108 9.49 3.41 9.42
CA THR A 108 9.88 4.68 8.78
C THR A 108 9.86 4.62 7.25
N THR A 109 10.07 3.43 6.66
CA THR A 109 9.98 3.25 5.21
C THR A 109 8.55 2.96 4.75
N SER A 110 7.74 2.27 5.58
CA SER A 110 6.33 1.96 5.28
C SER A 110 5.39 3.15 5.49
N PHE A 111 5.67 4.04 6.45
CA PHE A 111 4.79 5.14 6.81
C PHE A 111 4.64 6.20 5.69
N PRO A 112 5.72 6.64 5.00
CA PRO A 112 5.60 7.51 3.83
C PRO A 112 4.81 6.85 2.69
N LEU A 113 4.91 5.53 2.53
CA LEU A 113 4.14 4.80 1.54
C LEU A 113 2.64 4.78 1.90
N LEU A 114 2.29 4.61 3.18
CA LEU A 114 0.92 4.75 3.66
C LEU A 114 0.39 6.16 3.42
N LEU A 115 1.17 7.19 3.75
CA LEU A 115 0.79 8.57 3.53
C LEU A 115 0.55 8.86 2.03
N TRP A 116 1.47 8.41 1.19
CA TRP A 116 1.33 8.49 -0.26
C TRP A 116 0.07 7.76 -0.74
N ALA A 117 -0.17 6.54 -0.26
CA ALA A 117 -1.35 5.76 -0.62
C ALA A 117 -2.65 6.49 -0.23
N ILE A 118 -2.72 7.13 0.94
CA ILE A 118 -3.89 7.89 1.37
C ILE A 118 -4.19 9.08 0.42
N PHE A 119 -3.16 9.78 -0.07
CA PHE A 119 -3.35 10.95 -0.93
C PHE A 119 -3.51 10.63 -2.42
N ARG A 120 -2.79 9.61 -2.92
CA ARG A 120 -2.66 9.33 -4.34
C ARG A 120 -3.41 8.08 -4.79
N LEU A 121 -3.71 7.14 -3.91
CA LEU A 121 -4.44 5.92 -4.28
C LEU A 121 -5.95 6.19 -4.09
N PRO A 122 -6.71 6.47 -5.16
CA PRO A 122 -8.16 6.57 -5.04
C PRO A 122 -8.67 5.23 -4.55
N GLU A 123 -9.37 5.20 -3.42
CA GLU A 123 -9.99 3.97 -2.95
C GLU A 123 -11.16 3.65 -3.89
N THR A 124 -10.90 2.88 -4.94
CA THR A 124 -11.83 2.48 -6.01
C THR A 124 -12.89 1.49 -5.55
N LYS A 125 -12.93 1.21 -4.24
CA LYS A 125 -13.87 0.24 -3.66
C LYS A 125 -15.30 0.78 -3.83
N ASP A 126 -16.14 -0.05 -4.45
CA ASP A 126 -17.58 0.16 -4.65
C ASP A 126 -17.99 1.20 -5.73
N ARG A 127 -17.14 1.47 -6.73
CA ARG A 127 -17.49 2.29 -7.91
C ARG A 127 -17.34 1.53 -9.22
N THR A 128 -18.25 1.74 -10.17
CA THR A 128 -18.14 1.12 -11.50
C THR A 128 -17.07 1.83 -12.34
N PHE A 129 -16.51 1.15 -13.34
CA PHE A 129 -15.52 1.74 -14.25
C PHE A 129 -16.03 3.02 -14.92
N GLU A 130 -17.31 3.06 -15.28
CA GLU A 130 -17.97 4.24 -15.86
C GLU A 130 -18.06 5.42 -14.88
N GLU A 131 -18.29 5.17 -13.58
CA GLU A 131 -18.28 6.23 -12.56
C GLU A 131 -16.88 6.80 -12.33
N LEU A 132 -15.85 5.94 -12.43
CA LEU A 132 -14.46 6.33 -12.30
C LEU A 132 -14.01 7.23 -13.46
N ASP A 133 -14.39 6.91 -14.70
CA ASP A 133 -14.06 7.73 -15.87
C ASP A 133 -14.64 9.15 -15.74
N VAL A 134 -15.91 9.27 -15.32
CA VAL A 134 -16.55 10.57 -15.06
C VAL A 134 -15.85 11.35 -13.93
N LEU A 135 -15.39 10.67 -12.87
CA LEU A 135 -14.62 11.31 -11.78
C LEU A 135 -13.25 11.80 -12.23
N PHE A 136 -12.58 11.04 -13.09
CA PHE A 136 -11.29 11.42 -13.67
C PHE A 136 -11.44 12.63 -14.60
N GLU A 137 -12.49 12.65 -15.42
CA GLU A 137 -12.80 13.76 -16.32
C GLU A 137 -13.13 15.04 -15.56
N LYS A 138 -13.88 14.93 -14.45
CA LYS A 138 -14.14 16.02 -13.51
C LYS A 138 -12.92 16.41 -12.64
N ARG A 139 -11.76 15.78 -12.83
CA ARG A 139 -10.50 16.02 -12.08
C ARG A 139 -10.69 16.04 -10.57
N VAL A 140 -11.57 15.18 -10.05
CA VAL A 140 -11.79 15.10 -8.61
C VAL A 140 -10.50 14.58 -7.95
N LYS A 141 -10.20 15.06 -6.75
CA LYS A 141 -9.01 14.60 -6.02
C LYS A 141 -9.27 13.17 -5.50
N ALA A 142 -8.28 12.29 -5.63
CA ALA A 142 -8.39 10.85 -5.32
C ALA A 142 -9.02 10.54 -3.95
N TRP A 143 -8.72 11.33 -2.92
CA TRP A 143 -9.27 11.17 -1.57
C TRP A 143 -10.75 11.58 -1.41
N ARG A 144 -11.34 12.26 -2.41
CA ARG A 144 -12.76 12.65 -2.42
C ARG A 144 -13.63 11.76 -3.29
N PHE A 145 -13.06 10.75 -3.95
CA PHE A 145 -13.81 9.81 -4.80
C PHE A 145 -14.91 9.10 -4.02
N LYS A 146 -14.64 8.73 -2.76
CA LYS A 146 -15.61 8.06 -1.90
C LYS A 146 -16.80 8.95 -1.48
N SER A 147 -16.60 10.26 -1.31
CA SER A 147 -17.67 11.17 -0.85
C SER A 147 -18.42 11.86 -1.99
N THR A 148 -18.00 11.66 -3.24
CA THR A 148 -18.62 12.31 -4.39
C THR A 148 -19.75 11.42 -4.90
N HIS A 149 -20.99 11.89 -4.78
CA HIS A 149 -22.14 11.22 -5.36
C HIS A 149 -22.17 11.53 -6.86
N ILE A 150 -22.18 10.49 -7.69
CA ILE A 150 -22.21 10.60 -9.16
C ILE A 150 -23.55 10.06 -9.60
N ASP A 151 -24.15 10.73 -10.57
CA ASP A 151 -25.35 10.27 -11.24
C ASP A 151 -24.99 10.06 -12.71
N LEU A 152 -24.63 8.82 -13.06
CA LEU A 152 -24.03 8.43 -14.35
C LEU A 152 -24.78 9.01 -15.54
N VAL A 153 -26.11 8.95 -15.52
CA VAL A 153 -26.95 9.39 -16.63
C VAL A 153 -26.92 10.91 -16.82
N ARG A 154 -26.87 11.67 -15.72
CA ARG A 154 -26.89 13.13 -15.75
C ARG A 154 -25.51 13.70 -16.07
N ASP A 155 -24.47 13.12 -15.47
CA ASP A 155 -23.10 13.61 -15.59
C ASP A 155 -22.51 13.32 -16.98
N THR A 156 -22.71 12.11 -17.52
CA THR A 156 -22.29 11.79 -18.89
C THR A 156 -23.02 12.66 -19.92
N ARG A 157 -24.31 12.96 -19.70
CA ARG A 157 -25.08 13.85 -20.57
C ARG A 157 -24.57 15.29 -20.52
N GLN A 158 -24.11 15.79 -19.37
CA GLN A 158 -23.50 17.13 -19.26
C GLN A 158 -22.18 17.23 -20.02
N ILE A 159 -21.31 16.22 -19.93
CA ILE A 159 -20.03 16.18 -20.64
C ILE A 159 -20.25 16.23 -22.17
N ILE A 160 -21.16 15.39 -22.68
CA ILE A 160 -21.52 15.37 -24.12
C ILE A 160 -22.13 16.72 -24.57
N THR A 161 -22.89 17.38 -23.69
CA THR A 161 -23.52 18.68 -24.01
C THR A 161 -22.50 19.83 -23.99
N GLU A 162 -21.44 19.74 -23.19
CA GLU A 162 -20.33 20.70 -23.19
C GLU A 162 -19.44 20.53 -24.43
N GLU A 163 -19.10 19.30 -24.81
CA GLU A 163 -18.35 19.02 -26.05
C GLU A 163 -19.08 19.51 -27.30
N THR A 164 -20.41 19.35 -27.36
CA THR A 164 -21.23 19.83 -28.48
C THR A 164 -21.39 21.35 -28.53
N LYS A 165 -21.03 22.08 -27.46
CA LYS A 165 -21.08 23.56 -27.39
C LYS A 165 -19.77 24.25 -27.71
N THR A 166 -18.65 23.54 -27.78
CA THR A 166 -17.37 24.05 -28.29
C THR A 166 -17.22 23.67 -29.76
N PRO A 167 -17.69 24.52 -30.73
CA PRO A 167 -17.31 24.35 -32.11
C PRO A 167 -15.80 24.63 -32.22
N HIS A 168 -15.06 23.66 -32.76
CA HIS A 168 -13.72 23.89 -33.30
C HIS A 168 -13.74 24.98 -34.37
#